data_AF-A0A0Q5TNY7-F1
#
_entry.id   AF-A0A0Q5TNY7-F1
#
_cell.length_a   1.000
_cell.length_b   1.000
_cell.length_c   1.000
_cell.angle_alpha   90.00
_cell.angle_beta   90.00
_cell.angle_gamma   90.00
#
_symmetry.space_group_name_H-M   'P 1'
#
loop_
_entity.id
_entity.type
_entity.pdbx_description
1 polymer ?
#
loop_
_entity_poly.entity_id
_entity_poly.type
_entity_poly.pdbx_seq_one_letter_code
_entity_poly.pdbx_strand_id
1 'polypeptide(L)'
;MHFSYLLQFNDIFEVSENDTKENCLRRLPKKYVLEACIYIANYSNLDKSPHEILNYLFHPTQDREFRNEVAASLSQFEARLRNEPTTAHWDWSILNKVSLLKLYEFTFYNKEDNDEDLVGNNNTQDLFKLILLFNRDENILDETLKTSVTGINPAYEKITAMVLAKGLAQFELTNRSSKHWLADVFLTQFKKALLLFNFIAKAEPNLIRLFLQKYQCDTVKDYINLYLPLVLPIISPNPNLDETFPVRIGVQNNDDNVRIVNFLNQFVSFDATLESLPDFATLRANPLYKDTDGSYLAVEPLFVAQRLYNSLYFEFRDIYLELKTPEEQIINPRPDDQIKRYLLGQFRRIYTSEFSENTLLYKTLDRIFHRNFTVKLPGTVIRDKLNYIGEPDFYVRNRNNIFLFENKDNLVSGVIKSSNNFSDIENTLQSLFFQDAGLKQIINNIKAIIDPAANPKHFDTGYNRRKLSIFPILVTARSDFEIPGFNNYLQKDFNRRLAELKVNGLEVSNVRPLTVINIDTLITFDSELRDDTAYLANRINSYHGQVNNIRKQFDLGIYEHTDELSFYTEPFSAYMKFNAVKEVSSRQLVKKKNSFMDLFKTL
;
A
#
# COMPACT_ATOMS: atom_id res chain seq x y z
N MET A 1 14.60 -10.87 15.84
CA MET A 1 13.59 -10.99 14.77
C MET A 1 14.33 -11.41 13.51
N HIS A 2 14.00 -12.58 12.98
CA HIS A 2 14.47 -13.03 11.67
C HIS A 2 13.26 -12.98 10.74
N PHE A 3 13.44 -12.43 9.54
CA PHE A 3 12.43 -12.59 8.50
C PHE A 3 12.33 -14.07 8.14
N SER A 4 11.15 -14.51 7.73
CA SER A 4 10.99 -15.89 7.26
C SER A 4 11.94 -16.13 6.10
N TYR A 5 12.83 -17.12 6.25
CA TYR A 5 13.80 -17.45 5.22
C TYR A 5 13.10 -18.14 4.05
N LEU A 6 13.37 -17.72 2.83
CA LEU A 6 12.78 -18.36 1.67
C LEU A 6 13.68 -19.49 1.21
N LEU A 7 13.13 -20.70 1.08
CA LEU A 7 13.87 -21.83 0.53
C LEU A 7 14.38 -21.45 -0.87
N GLN A 8 15.69 -21.53 -1.07
CA GLN A 8 16.36 -21.15 -2.30
C GLN A 8 17.04 -22.35 -2.96
N PHE A 9 17.47 -22.15 -4.21
CA PHE A 9 17.92 -23.24 -5.07
C PHE A 9 19.03 -24.08 -4.44
N ASN A 10 20.05 -23.39 -3.90
CA ASN A 10 21.26 -24.00 -3.33
C ASN A 10 21.01 -24.71 -1.99
N ASP A 11 19.82 -24.58 -1.40
CA ASP A 11 19.47 -25.32 -0.20
C ASP A 11 19.16 -26.79 -0.52
N ILE A 12 18.71 -27.05 -1.75
CA ILE A 12 18.20 -28.36 -2.21
C ILE A 12 19.07 -28.99 -3.28
N PHE A 13 19.57 -28.18 -4.23
CA PHE A 13 20.29 -28.66 -5.41
C PHE A 13 21.73 -28.15 -5.40
N GLU A 14 22.65 -28.97 -5.93
CA GLU A 14 23.99 -28.52 -6.25
C GLU A 14 23.95 -27.54 -7.42
N VAL A 15 24.72 -26.45 -7.32
CA VAL A 15 24.74 -25.40 -8.34
C VAL A 15 25.58 -25.83 -9.52
N SER A 16 24.98 -25.96 -10.70
CA SER A 16 25.72 -26.04 -11.95
C SER A 16 25.68 -24.69 -12.69
N GLU A 17 26.64 -24.45 -13.58
CA GLU A 17 26.65 -23.24 -14.45
C GLU A 17 25.39 -23.13 -15.33
N ASN A 18 24.67 -24.24 -15.53
CA ASN A 18 23.47 -24.29 -16.34
C ASN A 18 22.18 -23.94 -15.56
N ASP A 19 22.23 -23.84 -14.23
CA ASP A 19 21.04 -23.58 -13.39
C ASP A 19 20.73 -22.08 -13.26
N THR A 20 20.57 -21.41 -14.40
CA THR A 20 20.15 -20.01 -14.49
C THR A 20 18.64 -19.88 -14.70
N LYS A 21 18.08 -18.70 -14.40
CA LYS A 21 16.66 -18.41 -14.62
C LYS A 21 16.30 -18.53 -16.10
N GLU A 22 17.18 -18.05 -16.97
CA GLU A 22 17.01 -18.09 -18.42
C GLU A 22 16.98 -19.54 -18.93
N ASN A 23 17.89 -20.39 -18.45
CA ASN A 23 17.96 -21.79 -18.88
C ASN A 23 16.77 -22.60 -18.36
N CYS A 24 16.38 -22.42 -17.10
CA CYS A 24 15.19 -23.09 -16.57
C CYS A 24 13.92 -22.63 -17.30
N LEU A 25 13.79 -21.32 -17.57
CA LEU A 25 12.67 -20.76 -18.30
C LEU A 25 12.59 -21.27 -19.74
N ARG A 26 13.72 -21.44 -20.44
CA ARG A 26 13.74 -21.99 -21.81
C ARG A 26 13.08 -23.36 -21.93
N ARG A 27 13.10 -24.17 -20.88
CA ARG A 27 12.50 -25.52 -20.86
C ARG A 27 10.98 -25.54 -20.63
N LEU A 28 10.37 -24.40 -20.35
CA LEU A 28 8.95 -24.31 -19.96
C LEU A 28 8.13 -23.52 -20.98
N PRO A 29 6.89 -23.95 -21.30
CA PRO A 29 5.97 -23.11 -22.08
C PRO A 29 5.64 -21.80 -21.35
N LYS A 30 5.61 -20.67 -22.07
CA LYS A 30 5.28 -19.36 -21.48
C LYS A 30 3.95 -19.38 -20.75
N LYS A 31 2.90 -19.85 -21.43
CA LYS A 31 1.53 -19.92 -20.90
C LYS A 31 1.47 -20.71 -19.60
N TYR A 32 2.16 -21.86 -19.55
CA TYR A 32 2.22 -22.70 -18.35
C TYR A 32 2.79 -21.95 -17.14
N VAL A 33 3.90 -21.22 -17.32
CA VAL A 33 4.53 -20.48 -16.22
C VAL A 33 3.68 -19.29 -15.77
N LEU A 34 3.13 -18.52 -16.71
CA LEU A 34 2.29 -17.35 -16.40
C LEU A 34 1.04 -17.78 -15.63
N GLU A 35 0.32 -18.80 -16.12
CA GLU A 35 -0.85 -19.33 -15.43
C GLU A 35 -0.44 -19.88 -14.05
N ALA A 36 0.59 -20.72 -13.96
CA ALA A 36 1.04 -21.27 -12.68
C ALA A 36 1.35 -20.17 -11.65
N CYS A 37 2.01 -19.08 -12.05
CA CYS A 37 2.25 -17.93 -11.18
C CYS A 37 0.92 -17.33 -10.68
N ILE A 38 -0.05 -17.08 -11.56
CA ILE A 38 -1.37 -16.54 -11.20
C ILE A 38 -2.10 -17.47 -10.22
N TYR A 39 -2.14 -18.77 -10.50
CA TYR A 39 -2.83 -19.76 -9.67
C TYR A 39 -2.17 -19.93 -8.31
N ILE A 40 -0.84 -20.04 -8.23
CA ILE A 40 -0.10 -20.24 -6.98
C ILE A 40 -0.15 -18.98 -6.12
N ALA A 41 0.01 -17.79 -6.73
CA ALA A 41 0.08 -16.52 -6.02
C ALA A 41 -1.27 -16.07 -5.42
N ASN A 42 -2.40 -16.48 -6.00
CA ASN A 42 -3.74 -16.05 -5.58
C ASN A 42 -4.45 -17.02 -4.63
N TYR A 43 -3.81 -18.13 -4.28
CA TYR A 43 -4.36 -19.15 -3.39
C TYR A 43 -4.11 -18.84 -1.90
N SER A 44 -4.83 -19.53 -1.01
CA SER A 44 -4.44 -19.78 0.40
C SER A 44 -3.17 -20.65 0.54
N ASN A 45 -2.47 -20.98 -0.55
CA ASN A 45 -1.30 -21.86 -0.58
C ASN A 45 -0.08 -21.21 0.06
N LEU A 46 -0.04 -19.88 0.15
CA LEU A 46 1.06 -19.15 0.80
C LEU A 46 1.11 -19.46 2.31
N ASP A 47 0.00 -19.86 2.91
CA ASP A 47 -0.10 -20.19 4.34
C ASP A 47 0.10 -21.70 4.61
N LYS A 48 0.28 -22.53 3.56
CA LYS A 48 0.51 -23.97 3.70
C LYS A 48 1.92 -24.27 4.18
N SER A 49 2.07 -25.35 4.93
CA SER A 49 3.40 -25.81 5.33
C SER A 49 4.23 -26.21 4.10
N PRO A 50 5.56 -26.12 4.17
CA PRO A 50 6.44 -26.53 3.07
C PRO A 50 6.15 -27.94 2.53
N HIS A 51 5.85 -28.91 3.41
CA HIS A 51 5.51 -30.27 2.99
C HIS A 51 4.17 -30.36 2.25
N GLU A 52 3.16 -29.58 2.66
CA GLU A 52 1.89 -29.50 1.94
C GLU A 52 2.07 -28.86 0.56
N ILE A 53 2.96 -27.86 0.44
CA ILE A 53 3.31 -27.24 -0.84
C ILE A 53 3.91 -28.26 -1.80
N LEU A 54 4.83 -29.13 -1.35
CA LEU A 54 5.37 -30.19 -2.21
C LEU A 54 4.28 -31.14 -2.70
N ASN A 55 3.34 -31.51 -1.83
CA ASN A 55 2.23 -32.40 -2.19
C ASN A 55 1.26 -31.75 -3.17
N TYR A 56 1.16 -30.42 -3.12
CA TYR A 56 0.34 -29.63 -4.02
C TYR A 56 1.01 -29.43 -5.39
N LEU A 57 2.32 -29.19 -5.41
CA LEU A 57 3.06 -28.97 -6.65
C LEU A 57 3.28 -30.27 -7.43
N PHE A 58 3.67 -31.35 -6.75
CA PHE A 58 4.14 -32.58 -7.40
C PHE A 58 3.09 -33.69 -7.43
N HIS A 59 2.86 -34.28 -8.61
CA HIS A 59 1.90 -35.38 -8.73
C HIS A 59 2.44 -36.63 -8.01
N PRO A 60 1.65 -37.30 -7.13
CA PRO A 60 2.15 -38.38 -6.27
C PRO A 60 2.78 -39.57 -7.00
N THR A 61 2.37 -39.82 -8.25
CA THR A 61 2.88 -40.94 -9.05
C THR A 61 3.83 -40.53 -10.17
N GLN A 62 3.67 -39.35 -10.77
CA GLN A 62 4.48 -38.92 -11.92
C GLN A 62 5.80 -38.29 -11.45
N ASP A 63 5.78 -37.59 -10.33
CA ASP A 63 6.94 -36.89 -9.76
C ASP A 63 7.52 -37.63 -8.54
N ARG A 64 7.22 -38.92 -8.35
CA ARG A 64 7.51 -39.64 -7.11
C ARG A 64 9.00 -39.61 -6.74
N GLU A 65 9.88 -39.88 -7.71
CA GLU A 65 11.33 -39.89 -7.47
C GLU A 65 11.85 -38.50 -7.10
N PHE A 66 11.52 -37.49 -7.91
CA PHE A 66 11.90 -36.10 -7.65
C PHE A 66 11.36 -35.57 -6.32
N ARG A 67 10.08 -35.85 -6.00
CA ARG A 67 9.47 -35.46 -4.73
C ARG A 67 10.20 -36.10 -3.53
N ASN A 68 10.61 -37.35 -3.64
CA ASN A 68 11.36 -38.03 -2.58
C ASN A 68 12.77 -37.44 -2.43
N GLU A 69 13.43 -37.10 -3.53
CA GLU A 69 14.72 -36.39 -3.54
C GLU A 69 14.62 -35.04 -2.81
N VAL A 70 13.66 -34.19 -3.22
CA VAL A 70 13.43 -32.88 -2.60
C VAL A 70 13.06 -33.03 -1.12
N ALA A 71 12.22 -34.00 -0.76
CA ALA A 71 11.86 -34.24 0.64
C ALA A 71 13.08 -34.67 1.50
N ALA A 72 14.00 -35.46 0.94
CA ALA A 72 15.23 -35.85 1.61
C ALA A 72 16.16 -34.64 1.82
N SER A 73 16.37 -33.82 0.78
CA SER A 73 17.15 -32.58 0.87
C SER A 73 16.55 -31.59 1.86
N LEU A 74 15.21 -31.46 1.91
CA LEU A 74 14.52 -30.65 2.90
C LEU A 74 14.76 -31.11 4.33
N SER A 75 14.74 -32.43 4.56
CA SER A 75 15.01 -32.99 5.89
C SER A 75 16.43 -32.68 6.35
N GLN A 76 17.40 -32.68 5.41
CA GLN A 76 18.78 -32.27 5.68
C GLN A 76 18.89 -30.77 5.94
N PHE A 77 18.22 -29.94 5.14
CA PHE A 77 18.14 -28.49 5.33
C PHE A 77 17.59 -28.13 6.71
N GLU A 78 16.46 -28.73 7.11
CA GLU A 78 15.89 -28.50 8.44
C GLU A 78 16.82 -28.96 9.57
N ALA A 79 17.53 -30.07 9.39
CA ALA A 79 18.52 -30.54 10.36
C ALA A 79 19.66 -29.53 10.53
N ARG A 80 20.14 -28.92 9.42
CA ARG A 80 21.12 -27.83 9.48
C ARG A 80 20.58 -26.62 10.24
N LEU A 81 19.36 -26.17 9.91
CA LEU A 81 18.72 -25.04 10.59
C LEU A 81 18.60 -25.26 12.10
N ARG A 82 18.18 -26.47 12.52
CA ARG A 82 18.04 -26.84 13.94
C ARG A 82 19.38 -26.89 14.69
N ASN A 83 20.46 -27.27 14.02
CA ASN A 83 21.78 -27.45 14.64
C ASN A 83 22.60 -26.15 14.70
N GLU A 84 22.21 -25.12 13.96
CA GLU A 84 22.86 -23.81 13.98
C GLU A 84 22.23 -22.90 15.07
N PRO A 85 22.97 -22.51 16.12
CA PRO A 85 22.42 -21.71 17.22
C PRO A 85 21.83 -20.36 16.78
N THR A 86 22.32 -19.81 15.67
CA THR A 86 21.86 -18.56 15.07
C THR A 86 20.60 -18.71 14.22
N THR A 87 20.22 -19.93 13.85
CA THR A 87 19.09 -20.22 12.94
C THR A 87 18.08 -21.23 13.47
N ALA A 88 18.29 -21.78 14.68
CA ALA A 88 17.45 -22.82 15.29
C ALA A 88 15.95 -22.45 15.46
N HIS A 89 15.60 -21.18 15.26
CA HIS A 89 14.24 -20.64 15.36
C HIS A 89 13.79 -19.91 14.08
N TRP A 90 14.44 -20.14 12.94
CA TRP A 90 14.02 -19.51 11.68
C TRP A 90 12.75 -20.18 11.15
N ASP A 91 11.68 -19.40 11.08
CA ASP A 91 10.55 -19.74 10.21
C ASP A 91 11.02 -19.68 8.75
N TRP A 92 10.58 -20.61 7.92
CA TRP A 92 10.92 -20.63 6.50
C TRP A 92 9.73 -21.06 5.65
N SER A 93 9.73 -20.64 4.38
CA SER A 93 8.66 -20.92 3.44
C SER A 93 9.20 -21.18 2.04
N ILE A 94 8.43 -21.89 1.22
CA ILE A 94 8.77 -22.16 -0.19
C ILE A 94 8.15 -21.10 -1.10
N LEU A 95 6.90 -20.73 -0.86
CA LEU A 95 6.16 -19.82 -1.74
C LEU A 95 6.23 -18.41 -1.18
N ASN A 96 6.59 -17.46 -2.05
CA ASN A 96 6.56 -16.05 -1.74
C ASN A 96 5.85 -15.29 -2.85
N LYS A 97 4.91 -14.42 -2.47
CA LYS A 97 4.10 -13.64 -3.41
C LYS A 97 4.94 -12.75 -4.31
N VAL A 98 5.95 -12.08 -3.75
CA VAL A 98 6.85 -11.18 -4.50
C VAL A 98 7.70 -11.99 -5.49
N SER A 99 8.27 -13.12 -5.07
CA SER A 99 9.02 -14.03 -5.96
C SER A 99 8.17 -14.49 -7.15
N LEU A 100 6.91 -14.88 -6.92
CA LEU A 100 6.00 -15.35 -7.97
C LEU A 100 5.62 -14.25 -8.96
N LEU A 101 5.39 -13.02 -8.49
CA LEU A 101 5.10 -11.88 -9.37
C LEU A 101 6.34 -11.46 -10.17
N LYS A 102 7.54 -11.53 -9.58
CA LYS A 102 8.80 -11.31 -10.31
C LYS A 102 9.04 -12.38 -11.37
N LEU A 103 8.75 -13.64 -11.07
CA LEU A 103 8.80 -14.73 -12.04
C LEU A 103 7.80 -14.51 -13.18
N TYR A 104 6.59 -14.04 -12.88
CA TYR A 104 5.60 -13.68 -13.88
C TYR A 104 6.12 -12.60 -14.85
N GLU A 105 6.61 -11.45 -14.33
CA GLU A 105 7.14 -10.38 -15.17
C GLU A 105 8.36 -10.83 -15.97
N PHE A 106 9.30 -11.56 -15.34
CA PHE A 106 10.47 -12.10 -16.03
C PHE A 106 10.07 -13.01 -17.18
N THR A 107 9.11 -13.91 -16.97
CA THR A 107 8.61 -14.81 -18.02
C THR A 107 7.94 -14.05 -19.14
N PHE A 108 7.14 -13.02 -18.80
CA PHE A 108 6.43 -12.22 -19.78
C PHE A 108 7.40 -11.55 -20.78
N TYR A 109 8.52 -11.02 -20.29
CA TYR A 109 9.51 -10.29 -21.10
C TYR A 109 10.56 -11.17 -21.78
N ASN A 110 10.87 -12.34 -21.22
CA ASN A 110 11.99 -13.18 -21.69
C ASN A 110 11.55 -14.45 -22.43
N LYS A 111 10.26 -14.62 -22.71
CA LYS A 111 9.71 -15.78 -23.41
C LYS A 111 8.70 -15.36 -24.48
N GLU A 112 8.80 -15.97 -25.66
CA GLU A 112 7.85 -15.78 -26.77
C GLU A 112 6.64 -16.71 -26.62
N ASP A 113 5.53 -16.37 -27.32
CA ASP A 113 4.26 -17.11 -27.21
C ASP A 113 4.26 -18.43 -28.00
N ASN A 114 5.14 -18.61 -28.97
CA ASN A 114 5.12 -19.71 -29.95
C ASN A 114 5.69 -21.06 -29.45
N ASP A 115 5.86 -21.24 -28.14
CA ASP A 115 6.48 -22.43 -27.54
C ASP A 115 5.46 -23.53 -27.15
N GLU A 116 4.38 -23.70 -27.93
CA GLU A 116 3.34 -24.71 -27.67
C GLU A 116 3.88 -26.16 -27.73
N ASP A 117 5.02 -26.38 -28.40
CA ASP A 117 5.66 -27.69 -28.59
C ASP A 117 6.51 -28.16 -27.37
N LEU A 118 6.69 -27.34 -26.34
CA LEU A 118 7.46 -27.70 -25.13
C LEU A 118 6.60 -28.44 -24.09
N VAL A 119 5.98 -29.57 -24.45
CA VAL A 119 5.32 -30.45 -23.46
C VAL A 119 6.37 -31.38 -22.85
N GLY A 120 7.15 -30.86 -21.90
CA GLY A 120 8.12 -31.65 -21.14
C GLY A 120 7.47 -32.41 -19.99
N ASN A 121 7.86 -33.67 -19.79
CA ASN A 121 7.44 -34.48 -18.62
C ASN A 121 7.91 -33.91 -17.27
N ASN A 122 8.81 -32.92 -17.26
CA ASN A 122 9.43 -32.34 -16.05
C ASN A 122 9.01 -30.89 -15.78
N ASN A 123 7.95 -30.37 -16.42
CA ASN A 123 7.58 -28.95 -16.33
C ASN A 123 7.40 -28.46 -14.87
N THR A 124 6.79 -29.28 -14.01
CA THR A 124 6.61 -28.97 -12.58
C THR A 124 7.95 -28.84 -11.85
N GLN A 125 8.93 -29.69 -12.18
CA GLN A 125 10.25 -29.70 -11.54
C GLN A 125 11.06 -28.44 -11.92
N ASP A 126 11.01 -28.06 -13.19
CA ASP A 126 11.66 -26.84 -13.68
C ASP A 126 10.99 -25.57 -13.13
N LEU A 127 9.66 -25.56 -13.02
CA LEU A 127 8.94 -24.47 -12.36
C LEU A 127 9.34 -24.34 -10.88
N PHE A 128 9.45 -25.46 -10.15
CA PHE A 128 9.90 -25.45 -8.77
C PHE A 128 11.32 -24.87 -8.65
N LYS A 129 12.25 -25.29 -9.51
CA LYS A 129 13.61 -24.74 -9.57
C LYS A 129 13.61 -23.23 -9.84
N LEU A 130 12.76 -22.75 -10.76
CA LEU A 130 12.59 -21.31 -11.00
C LEU A 130 12.10 -20.56 -9.76
N ILE A 131 11.09 -21.09 -9.06
CA ILE A 131 10.60 -20.48 -7.82
C ILE A 131 11.74 -20.32 -6.81
N LEU A 132 12.56 -21.37 -6.62
CA LEU A 132 13.71 -21.32 -5.71
C LEU A 132 14.80 -20.32 -6.15
N LEU A 133 15.01 -20.13 -7.46
CA LEU A 133 15.93 -19.14 -7.98
C LEU A 133 15.44 -17.70 -7.74
N PHE A 134 14.14 -17.44 -7.79
CA PHE A 134 13.58 -16.13 -7.43
C PHE A 134 13.56 -15.88 -5.92
N ASN A 135 13.37 -16.92 -5.11
CA ASN A 135 13.53 -16.82 -3.66
C ASN A 135 14.95 -16.43 -3.24
N ARG A 136 15.97 -16.91 -3.97
CA ARG A 136 17.36 -16.50 -3.76
C ARG A 136 17.54 -14.98 -3.87
N ASP A 137 16.93 -14.34 -4.86
CA ASP A 137 17.00 -12.87 -5.00
C ASP A 137 16.43 -12.14 -3.78
N GLU A 138 15.29 -12.61 -3.27
CA GLU A 138 14.65 -12.03 -2.08
C GLU A 138 15.52 -12.23 -0.82
N ASN A 139 16.18 -13.37 -0.68
CA ASN A 139 17.14 -13.60 0.41
C ASN A 139 18.34 -12.63 0.33
N ILE A 140 18.87 -12.36 -0.87
CA ILE A 140 19.96 -11.39 -1.09
C ILE A 140 19.51 -9.97 -0.70
N LEU A 141 18.25 -9.61 -1.00
CA LEU A 141 17.69 -8.34 -0.54
C LEU A 141 17.56 -8.28 0.99
N ASP A 142 17.24 -9.39 1.65
CA ASP A 142 17.21 -9.45 3.11
C ASP A 142 18.60 -9.35 3.75
N GLU A 143 19.65 -9.83 3.09
CA GLU A 143 21.05 -9.60 3.49
C GLU A 143 21.47 -8.14 3.34
N THR A 144 21.04 -7.50 2.26
CA THR A 144 21.24 -6.05 2.03
C THR A 144 20.60 -5.24 3.16
N LEU A 145 19.38 -5.60 3.55
CA LEU A 145 18.69 -4.99 4.68
C LEU A 145 19.47 -5.19 5.98
N LYS A 146 19.82 -6.43 6.32
CA LYS A 146 20.60 -6.75 7.54
C LYS A 146 21.88 -5.91 7.64
N THR A 147 22.59 -5.77 6.52
CA THR A 147 23.81 -4.96 6.44
C THR A 147 23.50 -3.49 6.73
N SER A 148 22.49 -2.91 6.07
CA SER A 148 22.12 -1.50 6.18
C SER A 148 21.67 -1.06 7.59
N VAL A 149 21.26 -2.00 8.46
CA VAL A 149 20.80 -1.71 9.83
C VAL A 149 21.81 -2.07 10.92
N THR A 150 23.03 -2.50 10.56
CA THR A 150 24.00 -3.05 11.53
C THR A 150 24.36 -2.04 12.64
N GLY A 151 24.49 -0.75 12.30
CA GLY A 151 24.88 0.31 13.23
C GLY A 151 23.76 0.92 14.08
N ILE A 152 22.51 0.49 13.89
CA ILE A 152 21.35 1.12 14.56
C ILE A 152 21.20 0.60 15.99
N ASN A 153 21.15 1.53 16.94
CA ASN A 153 20.90 1.28 18.35
C ASN A 153 19.96 2.35 18.91
N PRO A 154 19.11 2.01 19.91
CA PRO A 154 18.94 0.70 20.57
C PRO A 154 18.16 -0.32 19.74
N ALA A 155 18.03 -1.57 20.23
CA ALA A 155 17.47 -2.70 19.50
C ALA A 155 16.06 -2.46 18.91
N TYR A 156 15.18 -1.73 19.60
CA TYR A 156 13.84 -1.43 19.08
C TYR A 156 13.86 -0.49 17.86
N GLU A 157 14.86 0.40 17.76
CA GLU A 157 15.04 1.24 16.56
C GLU A 157 15.53 0.42 15.39
N LYS A 158 16.46 -0.52 15.65
CA LYS A 158 16.92 -1.47 14.63
C LYS A 158 15.77 -2.33 14.10
N ILE A 159 14.91 -2.83 14.98
CA ILE A 159 13.69 -3.56 14.62
C ILE A 159 12.76 -2.66 13.78
N THR A 160 12.52 -1.43 14.22
CA THR A 160 11.69 -0.47 13.49
C THR A 160 12.21 -0.25 12.07
N ALA A 161 13.53 -0.07 11.92
CA ALA A 161 14.19 0.09 10.63
C ALA A 161 14.02 -1.14 9.72
N MET A 162 14.24 -2.34 10.28
CA MET A 162 14.07 -3.61 9.55
C MET A 162 12.63 -3.79 9.06
N VAL A 163 11.66 -3.64 9.96
CA VAL A 163 10.24 -3.85 9.66
C VAL A 163 9.72 -2.81 8.67
N LEU A 164 10.15 -1.55 8.80
CA LEU A 164 9.80 -0.48 7.88
C LEU A 164 10.35 -0.76 6.47
N ALA A 165 11.63 -1.11 6.35
CA ALA A 165 12.24 -1.37 5.05
C ALA A 165 11.60 -2.56 4.33
N LYS A 166 11.38 -3.68 5.05
CA LYS A 166 10.69 -4.85 4.49
C LYS A 166 9.22 -4.53 4.19
N GLY A 167 8.57 -3.75 5.05
CA GLY A 167 7.19 -3.34 4.90
C GLY A 167 6.96 -2.53 3.63
N LEU A 168 7.86 -1.60 3.32
CA LEU A 168 7.74 -0.77 2.12
C LEU A 168 7.81 -1.60 0.83
N ALA A 169 8.60 -2.68 0.83
CA ALA A 169 8.75 -3.57 -0.32
C ALA A 169 7.59 -4.55 -0.49
N GLN A 170 6.99 -5.03 0.61
CA GLN A 170 6.15 -6.24 0.56
C GLN A 170 4.81 -6.14 1.28
N PHE A 171 4.62 -5.20 2.22
CA PHE A 171 3.47 -5.21 3.14
C PHE A 171 2.12 -5.17 2.42
N GLU A 172 2.03 -4.42 1.33
CA GLU A 172 0.80 -4.30 0.56
C GLU A 172 0.34 -5.64 -0.04
N LEU A 173 1.28 -6.50 -0.43
CA LEU A 173 1.03 -7.78 -1.06
C LEU A 173 0.79 -8.91 -0.06
N THR A 174 1.34 -8.78 1.16
CA THR A 174 1.30 -9.82 2.20
C THR A 174 0.25 -9.57 3.27
N ASN A 175 -0.17 -8.32 3.50
CA ASN A 175 -1.10 -7.98 4.58
C ASN A 175 -2.58 -8.15 4.20
N ARG A 176 -3.09 -9.39 4.30
CA ARG A 176 -4.52 -9.71 4.12
C ARG A 176 -5.28 -9.67 5.45
N SER A 177 -5.37 -8.47 6.03
CA SER A 177 -5.90 -8.22 7.39
C SER A 177 -7.33 -8.71 7.69
N SER A 178 -8.14 -9.11 6.70
CA SER A 178 -9.47 -9.71 6.94
C SER A 178 -10.03 -10.41 5.69
N LYS A 179 -11.06 -11.24 5.84
CA LYS A 179 -11.82 -11.85 4.72
C LYS A 179 -12.41 -10.80 3.74
N HIS A 180 -12.58 -9.55 4.18
CA HIS A 180 -13.19 -8.46 3.40
C HIS A 180 -12.20 -7.36 3.01
N TRP A 181 -10.90 -7.56 3.26
CA TRP A 181 -9.88 -6.52 3.08
C TRP A 181 -9.90 -5.90 1.68
N LEU A 182 -10.09 -6.73 0.65
CA LEU A 182 -10.08 -6.29 -0.74
C LEU A 182 -11.34 -5.51 -1.12
N ALA A 183 -12.47 -5.81 -0.48
CA ALA A 183 -13.70 -5.03 -0.62
C ALA A 183 -13.52 -3.64 0.02
N ASP A 184 -12.90 -3.56 1.20
CA ASP A 184 -12.59 -2.28 1.84
C ASP A 184 -11.64 -1.44 0.97
N VAL A 185 -10.58 -2.05 0.43
CA VAL A 185 -9.66 -1.40 -0.52
C VAL A 185 -10.45 -0.89 -1.73
N PHE A 186 -11.25 -1.73 -2.38
CA PHE A 186 -12.01 -1.29 -3.55
C PHE A 186 -12.94 -0.11 -3.23
N LEU A 187 -13.62 -0.13 -2.09
CA LEU A 187 -14.52 0.95 -1.68
C LEU A 187 -13.82 2.29 -1.51
N THR A 188 -12.63 2.30 -0.89
CA THR A 188 -11.87 3.54 -0.73
C THR A 188 -11.38 4.04 -2.08
N GLN A 189 -10.87 3.15 -2.94
CA GLN A 189 -10.42 3.49 -4.29
C GLN A 189 -11.58 4.04 -5.14
N PHE A 190 -12.75 3.40 -5.08
CA PHE A 190 -13.96 3.84 -5.79
C PHE A 190 -14.42 5.23 -5.33
N LYS A 191 -14.54 5.46 -4.01
CA LYS A 191 -14.93 6.77 -3.46
C LYS A 191 -13.94 7.87 -3.88
N LYS A 192 -12.63 7.59 -3.81
CA LYS A 192 -11.58 8.54 -4.22
C LYS A 192 -11.61 8.82 -5.72
N ALA A 193 -11.79 7.80 -6.56
CA ALA A 193 -11.91 7.96 -8.01
C ALA A 193 -13.09 8.87 -8.37
N LEU A 194 -14.28 8.64 -7.79
CA LEU A 194 -15.44 9.50 -8.03
C LEU A 194 -15.20 10.96 -7.59
N LEU A 195 -14.53 11.17 -6.45
CA LEU A 195 -14.17 12.51 -6.01
C LEU A 195 -13.17 13.17 -6.97
N LEU A 196 -12.18 12.43 -7.46
CA LEU A 196 -11.18 12.93 -8.42
C LEU A 196 -11.81 13.26 -9.76
N PHE A 197 -12.62 12.37 -10.33
CA PHE A 197 -13.33 12.63 -11.58
C PHE A 197 -14.21 13.89 -11.49
N ASN A 198 -14.97 14.03 -10.40
CA ASN A 198 -15.78 15.23 -10.18
C ASN A 198 -14.96 16.51 -9.99
N PHE A 199 -13.77 16.39 -9.39
CA PHE A 199 -12.84 17.51 -9.23
C PHE A 199 -12.25 17.92 -10.59
N ILE A 200 -11.65 16.97 -11.34
CA ILE A 200 -11.03 17.23 -12.65
C ILE A 200 -12.06 17.73 -13.65
N ALA A 201 -13.28 17.19 -13.66
CA ALA A 201 -14.33 17.68 -14.55
C ALA A 201 -14.68 19.16 -14.36
N LYS A 202 -14.41 19.72 -13.17
CA LYS A 202 -14.59 21.15 -12.88
C LYS A 202 -13.32 21.95 -13.08
N ALA A 203 -12.19 21.44 -12.62
CA ALA A 203 -10.91 22.15 -12.63
C ALA A 203 -10.25 22.13 -14.02
N GLU A 204 -10.31 21.00 -14.72
CA GLU A 204 -9.65 20.76 -16.01
C GLU A 204 -10.58 19.97 -16.98
N PRO A 205 -11.64 20.60 -17.53
CA PRO A 205 -12.65 19.91 -18.35
C PRO A 205 -12.10 19.21 -19.61
N ASN A 206 -11.04 19.78 -20.22
CA ASN A 206 -10.39 19.15 -21.39
C ASN A 206 -9.63 17.88 -21.01
N LEU A 207 -9.08 17.84 -19.80
CA LEU A 207 -8.34 16.69 -19.29
C LEU A 207 -9.26 15.49 -19.08
N ILE A 208 -10.44 15.70 -18.46
CA ILE A 208 -11.43 14.61 -18.31
C ILE A 208 -11.95 14.12 -19.68
N ARG A 209 -12.15 15.03 -20.64
CA ARG A 209 -12.63 14.69 -21.98
C ARG A 209 -11.63 13.78 -22.71
N LEU A 210 -10.34 14.11 -22.67
CA LEU A 210 -9.29 13.31 -23.29
C LEU A 210 -9.11 11.95 -22.59
N PHE A 211 -9.23 11.90 -21.26
CA PHE A 211 -9.25 10.64 -20.52
C PHE A 211 -10.39 9.72 -20.98
N LEU A 212 -11.61 10.25 -21.09
CA LEU A 212 -12.76 9.46 -21.53
C LEU A 212 -12.63 9.01 -22.99
N GLN A 213 -12.08 9.87 -23.86
CA GLN A 213 -11.79 9.56 -25.26
C GLN A 213 -10.79 8.40 -25.39
N LYS A 214 -9.73 8.36 -24.57
CA LYS A 214 -8.75 7.25 -24.53
C LYS A 214 -9.45 5.90 -24.32
N TYR A 215 -10.46 5.87 -23.45
CA TYR A 215 -11.22 4.65 -23.12
C TYR A 215 -12.50 4.46 -23.95
N GLN A 216 -12.75 5.29 -24.97
CA GLN A 216 -13.97 5.24 -25.77
C GLN A 216 -15.26 5.27 -24.90
N CYS A 217 -15.22 6.11 -23.86
CA CYS A 217 -16.31 6.31 -22.92
C CYS A 217 -16.94 7.69 -23.15
N ASP A 218 -18.27 7.78 -23.07
CA ASP A 218 -18.96 9.06 -23.22
C ASP A 218 -19.01 9.85 -21.90
N THR A 219 -19.02 9.12 -20.78
CA THR A 219 -19.13 9.71 -19.44
C THR A 219 -18.27 8.96 -18.42
N VAL A 220 -18.03 9.59 -17.27
CA VAL A 220 -17.40 8.90 -16.13
C VAL A 220 -18.24 7.72 -15.67
N LYS A 221 -19.58 7.84 -15.69
CA LYS A 221 -20.47 6.71 -15.33
C LYS A 221 -20.25 5.51 -16.24
N ASP A 222 -20.08 5.77 -17.52
CA ASP A 222 -19.84 4.76 -18.55
C ASP A 222 -18.48 4.05 -18.35
N TYR A 223 -17.41 4.80 -18.10
CA TYR A 223 -16.11 4.25 -17.70
C TYR A 223 -16.22 3.34 -16.46
N ILE A 224 -16.92 3.81 -15.41
CA ILE A 224 -17.13 3.05 -14.19
C ILE A 224 -17.93 1.77 -14.47
N ASN A 225 -18.97 1.84 -15.28
CA ASN A 225 -19.80 0.68 -15.64
C ASN A 225 -19.01 -0.38 -16.42
N LEU A 226 -18.06 0.01 -17.26
CA LEU A 226 -17.17 -0.93 -17.93
C LEU A 226 -16.13 -1.54 -16.97
N TYR A 227 -15.74 -0.80 -15.93
CA TYR A 227 -14.77 -1.25 -14.94
C TYR A 227 -15.36 -2.17 -13.85
N LEU A 228 -16.60 -1.92 -13.40
CA LEU A 228 -17.24 -2.66 -12.31
C LEU A 228 -17.27 -4.19 -12.51
N PRO A 229 -17.56 -4.74 -13.70
CA PRO A 229 -17.51 -6.18 -13.96
C PRO A 229 -16.15 -6.83 -13.66
N LEU A 230 -15.05 -6.06 -13.67
CA LEU A 230 -13.72 -6.56 -13.31
C LEU A 230 -13.55 -6.80 -11.82
N VAL A 231 -14.18 -5.95 -11.01
CA VAL A 231 -13.95 -5.94 -9.56
C VAL A 231 -15.03 -6.70 -8.80
N LEU A 232 -16.24 -6.79 -9.37
CA LEU A 232 -17.34 -7.54 -8.75
C LEU A 232 -16.96 -8.99 -8.40
N PRO A 233 -16.35 -9.79 -9.29
CA PRO A 233 -15.92 -11.14 -8.96
C PRO A 233 -14.80 -11.19 -7.90
N ILE A 234 -14.01 -10.11 -7.79
CA ILE A 234 -12.90 -9.98 -6.85
C ILE A 234 -13.40 -9.72 -5.42
N ILE A 235 -14.42 -8.87 -5.25
CA ILE A 235 -14.88 -8.41 -3.94
C ILE A 235 -16.12 -9.14 -3.43
N SER A 236 -16.80 -9.92 -4.29
CA SER A 236 -17.98 -10.68 -3.90
C SER A 236 -17.57 -11.93 -3.12
N PRO A 237 -18.00 -12.10 -1.86
CA PRO A 237 -17.71 -13.31 -1.11
C PRO A 237 -18.46 -14.47 -1.76
N ASN A 238 -17.75 -15.42 -2.37
CA ASN A 238 -18.36 -16.65 -2.86
C ASN A 238 -18.55 -17.61 -1.67
N PRO A 239 -19.79 -17.90 -1.25
CA PRO A 239 -20.06 -18.73 -0.08
C PRO A 239 -19.77 -20.23 -0.32
N ASN A 240 -19.55 -20.65 -1.57
CA ASN A 240 -19.26 -22.03 -1.95
C ASN A 240 -17.78 -22.27 -2.29
N LEU A 241 -16.95 -21.23 -2.22
CA LEU A 241 -15.52 -21.34 -2.38
C LEU A 241 -14.89 -21.14 -1.00
N ASP A 242 -14.55 -22.25 -0.35
CA ASP A 242 -13.65 -22.22 0.81
C ASP A 242 -12.24 -21.73 0.42
N GLU A 243 -11.92 -21.70 -0.88
CA GLU A 243 -10.60 -21.34 -1.39
C GLU A 243 -10.71 -20.47 -2.66
N THR A 244 -9.96 -19.38 -2.69
CA THR A 244 -9.91 -18.37 -3.75
C THR A 244 -9.26 -18.92 -5.02
N PHE A 245 -10.07 -19.34 -5.99
CA PHE A 245 -9.64 -19.55 -7.36
C PHE A 245 -9.14 -18.22 -7.96
N PRO A 246 -8.22 -18.23 -8.95
CA PRO A 246 -7.89 -17.02 -9.67
C PRO A 246 -9.16 -16.43 -10.27
N VAL A 247 -9.29 -15.11 -10.17
CA VAL A 247 -10.51 -14.44 -10.57
C VAL A 247 -10.55 -14.38 -12.09
N ARG A 248 -11.36 -15.26 -12.67
CA ARG A 248 -11.65 -15.32 -14.10
C ARG A 248 -12.82 -14.41 -14.43
N ILE A 249 -12.59 -13.48 -15.34
CA ILE A 249 -13.59 -12.60 -15.91
C ILE A 249 -13.94 -13.14 -17.29
N GLY A 250 -15.12 -13.74 -17.42
CA GLY A 250 -15.67 -14.21 -18.68
C GLY A 250 -16.62 -13.19 -19.28
N VAL A 251 -16.37 -12.80 -20.53
CA VAL A 251 -17.25 -11.95 -21.32
C VAL A 251 -17.84 -12.81 -22.43
N GLN A 252 -19.17 -12.85 -22.56
CA GLN A 252 -19.80 -13.58 -23.65
C GLN A 252 -19.42 -12.93 -24.99
N ASN A 253 -18.87 -13.70 -25.92
CA ASN A 253 -18.44 -13.18 -27.21
C ASN A 253 -19.65 -13.02 -28.15
N ASN A 254 -20.29 -11.86 -28.11
CA ASN A 254 -21.35 -11.43 -29.03
C ASN A 254 -21.15 -9.95 -29.40
N ASP A 255 -21.85 -9.49 -30.46
CA ASP A 255 -21.71 -8.11 -30.98
C ASP A 255 -21.97 -7.05 -29.90
N ASP A 256 -22.82 -7.36 -28.91
CA ASP A 256 -23.14 -6.48 -27.78
C ASP A 256 -21.97 -6.26 -26.82
N ASN A 257 -20.99 -7.18 -26.77
CA ASN A 257 -19.89 -7.19 -25.79
C ASN A 257 -18.52 -6.80 -26.36
N VAL A 258 -18.42 -6.48 -27.66
CA VAL A 258 -17.16 -6.02 -28.30
C VAL A 258 -16.55 -4.84 -27.53
N ARG A 259 -17.40 -3.93 -27.06
CA ARG A 259 -16.99 -2.77 -26.27
C ARG A 259 -16.31 -3.15 -24.96
N ILE A 260 -16.84 -4.15 -24.25
CA ILE A 260 -16.26 -4.64 -22.99
C ILE A 260 -14.91 -5.28 -23.30
N VAL A 261 -14.84 -6.17 -24.28
CA VAL A 261 -13.58 -6.82 -24.71
C VAL A 261 -12.51 -5.78 -25.06
N ASN A 262 -12.84 -4.76 -25.85
CA ASN A 262 -11.93 -3.68 -26.22
C ASN A 262 -11.45 -2.89 -24.99
N PHE A 263 -12.34 -2.61 -24.03
CA PHE A 263 -11.98 -1.95 -22.78
C PHE A 263 -11.04 -2.80 -21.94
N LEU A 264 -11.32 -4.11 -21.79
CA LEU A 264 -10.49 -5.03 -21.01
C LEU A 264 -9.11 -5.25 -21.61
N ASN A 265 -9.02 -5.31 -22.94
CA ASN A 265 -7.76 -5.44 -23.66
C ASN A 265 -6.80 -4.28 -23.37
N GLN A 266 -7.29 -3.11 -22.96
CA GLN A 266 -6.42 -1.98 -22.55
C GLN A 266 -5.69 -2.22 -21.22
N PHE A 267 -6.06 -3.26 -20.46
CA PHE A 267 -5.46 -3.60 -19.16
C PHE A 267 -4.71 -4.94 -19.16
N VAL A 268 -4.52 -5.54 -20.33
CA VAL A 268 -3.76 -6.79 -20.49
C VAL A 268 -2.26 -6.47 -20.55
N SER A 269 -1.44 -7.36 -19.99
CA SER A 269 0.03 -7.25 -19.93
C SER A 269 0.71 -6.92 -21.29
N PHE A 270 1.90 -6.33 -21.23
CA PHE A 270 2.49 -5.26 -22.05
C PHE A 270 2.97 -5.55 -23.49
N ASP A 271 3.29 -4.45 -24.19
CA ASP A 271 4.28 -4.40 -25.27
C ASP A 271 5.60 -5.06 -24.81
N ALA A 272 5.98 -6.17 -25.45
CA ALA A 272 7.14 -6.99 -25.08
C ALA A 272 8.50 -6.27 -25.24
N THR A 273 8.50 -5.02 -25.72
CA THR A 273 9.69 -4.21 -25.99
C THR A 273 10.21 -3.42 -24.78
N LEU A 274 9.47 -3.37 -23.67
CA LEU A 274 9.86 -2.64 -22.45
C LEU A 274 10.47 -3.58 -21.40
N GLU A 275 11.50 -3.16 -20.66
CA GLU A 275 12.05 -3.93 -19.53
C GLU A 275 11.10 -3.93 -18.30
N SER A 276 11.26 -4.93 -17.41
CA SER A 276 10.56 -4.94 -16.11
C SER A 276 10.91 -3.70 -15.28
N LEU A 277 9.87 -3.02 -14.79
CA LEU A 277 10.00 -1.81 -13.98
C LEU A 277 9.90 -2.15 -12.48
N PRO A 278 10.64 -1.44 -11.61
CA PRO A 278 10.57 -1.61 -10.15
C PRO A 278 9.16 -1.45 -9.57
N ASP A 279 8.90 -2.07 -8.40
CA ASP A 279 7.60 -2.07 -7.69
C ASP A 279 6.42 -2.53 -8.56
N PHE A 280 6.69 -3.43 -9.52
CA PHE A 280 5.67 -3.98 -10.42
C PHE A 280 4.89 -2.87 -11.16
N ALA A 281 5.53 -1.73 -11.46
CA ALA A 281 4.85 -0.56 -12.02
C ALA A 281 4.11 -0.91 -13.32
N THR A 282 4.74 -1.76 -14.12
CA THR A 282 4.18 -2.46 -15.26
C THR A 282 2.91 -3.21 -14.85
N LEU A 283 3.02 -4.30 -14.10
CA LEU A 283 1.87 -5.14 -13.76
C LEU A 283 0.72 -4.39 -13.04
N ARG A 284 1.03 -3.36 -12.25
CA ARG A 284 0.04 -2.48 -11.60
C ARG A 284 -0.77 -1.66 -12.61
N ALA A 285 -0.18 -1.25 -13.73
CA ALA A 285 -0.88 -0.52 -14.79
C ALA A 285 -1.71 -1.46 -15.67
N ASN A 286 -1.24 -2.68 -15.94
CA ASN A 286 -1.95 -3.69 -16.73
C ASN A 286 -2.13 -5.02 -15.97
N PRO A 287 -3.06 -5.08 -15.00
CA PRO A 287 -3.17 -6.19 -14.06
C PRO A 287 -3.91 -7.42 -14.60
N LEU A 288 -4.29 -7.45 -15.88
CA LEU A 288 -4.99 -8.57 -16.49
C LEU A 288 -4.06 -9.42 -17.36
N TYR A 289 -4.33 -10.72 -17.38
CA TYR A 289 -3.79 -11.68 -18.33
C TYR A 289 -4.93 -12.19 -19.20
N LYS A 290 -4.78 -12.17 -20.53
CA LYS A 290 -5.77 -12.72 -21.47
C LYS A 290 -5.40 -14.16 -21.77
N ASP A 291 -6.24 -15.12 -21.38
CA ASP A 291 -5.94 -16.55 -21.57
C ASP A 291 -6.52 -17.10 -22.88
N THR A 292 -7.71 -16.63 -23.26
CA THR A 292 -8.44 -16.92 -24.51
C THR A 292 -9.33 -15.72 -24.86
N ASP A 293 -9.93 -15.71 -26.05
CA ASP A 293 -10.83 -14.62 -26.46
C ASP A 293 -12.04 -14.48 -25.52
N GLY A 294 -12.20 -13.27 -24.97
CA GLY A 294 -13.27 -12.97 -24.02
C GLY A 294 -13.05 -13.49 -22.61
N SER A 295 -11.87 -14.06 -22.29
CA SER A 295 -11.56 -14.57 -20.96
C SER A 295 -10.26 -13.99 -20.42
N TYR A 296 -10.33 -13.48 -19.20
CA TYR A 296 -9.25 -12.75 -18.55
C TYR A 296 -9.04 -13.25 -17.12
N LEU A 297 -7.79 -13.32 -16.69
CA LEU A 297 -7.40 -13.60 -15.31
C LEU A 297 -6.83 -12.33 -14.67
N ALA A 298 -7.29 -12.01 -13.46
CA ALA A 298 -6.61 -11.01 -12.64
C ALA A 298 -5.27 -11.59 -12.14
N VAL A 299 -4.14 -11.02 -12.55
CA VAL A 299 -2.81 -11.50 -12.13
C VAL A 299 -2.63 -11.30 -10.63
N GLU A 300 -2.96 -10.09 -10.16
CA GLU A 300 -3.06 -9.74 -8.75
C GLU A 300 -4.37 -8.94 -8.51
N PRO A 301 -5.36 -9.53 -7.84
CA PRO A 301 -6.65 -8.88 -7.58
C PRO A 301 -6.55 -7.51 -6.89
N LEU A 302 -5.56 -7.32 -6.02
CA LEU A 302 -5.25 -6.03 -5.42
C LEU A 302 -4.95 -4.95 -6.44
N PHE A 303 -4.13 -5.27 -7.45
CA PHE A 303 -3.74 -4.31 -8.48
C PHE A 303 -4.95 -3.90 -9.33
N VAL A 304 -5.86 -4.83 -9.61
CA VAL A 304 -7.15 -4.50 -10.25
C VAL A 304 -7.96 -3.56 -9.35
N ALA A 305 -8.12 -3.85 -8.06
CA ALA A 305 -8.91 -3.00 -7.17
C ALA A 305 -8.30 -1.57 -7.03
N GLN A 306 -6.98 -1.47 -6.95
CA GLN A 306 -6.26 -0.20 -6.78
C GLN A 306 -6.14 0.61 -8.05
N ARG A 307 -6.06 -0.06 -9.22
CA ARG A 307 -5.91 0.61 -10.50
C ARG A 307 -7.00 1.66 -10.72
N LEU A 308 -8.23 1.43 -10.26
CA LEU A 308 -9.34 2.36 -10.39
C LEU A 308 -9.02 3.80 -9.96
N TYR A 309 -8.19 3.99 -8.92
CA TYR A 309 -7.80 5.33 -8.46
C TYR A 309 -6.29 5.57 -8.55
N ASN A 310 -5.45 4.63 -8.12
CA ASN A 310 -4.00 4.84 -8.07
C ASN A 310 -3.39 5.13 -9.45
N SER A 311 -3.96 4.59 -10.53
CA SER A 311 -3.48 4.86 -11.89
C SER A 311 -3.87 6.26 -12.38
N LEU A 312 -4.98 6.82 -11.90
CA LEU A 312 -5.53 8.08 -12.41
C LEU A 312 -4.55 9.25 -12.25
N TYR A 313 -3.72 9.26 -11.20
CA TYR A 313 -2.65 10.26 -11.07
C TYR A 313 -1.74 10.26 -12.30
N PHE A 314 -1.24 9.09 -12.69
CA PHE A 314 -0.31 8.95 -13.81
C PHE A 314 -1.00 9.21 -15.14
N GLU A 315 -2.21 8.69 -15.32
CA GLU A 315 -2.95 8.89 -16.57
C GLU A 315 -3.33 10.35 -16.81
N PHE A 316 -3.83 11.04 -15.78
CA PHE A 316 -4.11 12.47 -15.89
C PHE A 316 -2.84 13.30 -16.02
N ARG A 317 -1.74 12.93 -15.35
CA ARG A 317 -0.45 13.60 -15.53
C ARG A 317 0.02 13.55 -16.97
N ASP A 318 -0.02 12.37 -17.58
CA ASP A 318 0.51 12.14 -18.92
C ASP A 318 -0.34 12.88 -19.96
N ILE A 319 -1.67 12.78 -19.87
CA ILE A 319 -2.59 13.56 -20.73
C ILE A 319 -2.42 15.07 -20.52
N TYR A 320 -2.21 15.52 -19.28
CA TYR A 320 -1.98 16.94 -18.98
C TYR A 320 -0.70 17.45 -19.65
N LEU A 321 0.38 16.67 -19.60
CA LEU A 321 1.64 17.02 -20.27
C LEU A 321 1.47 17.05 -21.79
N GLU A 322 0.81 16.06 -22.39
CA GLU A 322 0.53 16.02 -23.83
C GLU A 322 -0.29 17.23 -24.27
N LEU A 323 -1.32 17.60 -23.50
CA LEU A 323 -2.18 18.74 -23.79
C LEU A 323 -1.45 20.09 -23.65
N LYS A 324 -0.65 20.26 -22.60
CA LYS A 324 -0.08 21.57 -22.22
C LYS A 324 1.30 21.86 -22.76
N THR A 325 2.06 20.85 -23.17
CA THR A 325 3.42 21.05 -23.70
C THR A 325 3.43 21.92 -24.95
N PRO A 326 2.57 21.70 -25.98
CA PRO A 326 2.56 22.55 -27.17
C PRO A 326 2.16 24.01 -26.86
N GLU A 327 1.19 24.20 -25.97
CA GLU A 327 0.75 25.54 -25.53
C GLU A 327 1.90 26.30 -24.83
N GLU A 328 2.56 25.63 -23.88
CA GLU A 328 3.65 26.22 -23.10
C GLU A 328 4.89 26.51 -23.96
N GLN A 329 5.18 25.65 -24.94
CA GLN A 329 6.29 25.87 -25.88
C GLN A 329 6.12 27.16 -26.69
N ILE A 330 4.89 27.56 -26.98
CA ILE A 330 4.57 28.82 -27.68
C ILE A 330 4.65 30.02 -26.73
N ILE A 331 4.12 29.90 -25.51
CA ILE A 331 4.03 30.99 -24.53
C ILE A 331 5.40 31.32 -23.91
N ASN A 332 6.17 30.30 -23.54
CA ASN A 332 7.46 30.44 -22.87
C ASN A 332 8.46 29.41 -23.43
N PRO A 333 9.06 29.69 -24.60
CA PRO A 333 9.97 28.78 -25.26
C PRO A 333 11.20 28.50 -24.40
N ARG A 334 11.36 27.25 -23.99
CA ARG A 334 12.51 26.74 -23.23
C ARG A 334 12.72 25.25 -23.57
N PRO A 335 13.84 24.64 -23.16
CA PRO A 335 14.08 23.21 -23.39
C PRO A 335 12.95 22.33 -22.87
N ASP A 336 12.64 21.24 -23.59
CA ASP A 336 11.53 20.33 -23.31
C ASP A 336 11.55 19.79 -21.87
N ASP A 337 12.73 19.51 -21.33
CA ASP A 337 12.90 19.02 -19.96
C ASP A 337 12.47 20.07 -18.92
N GLN A 338 12.72 21.35 -19.19
CA GLN A 338 12.29 22.45 -18.32
C GLN A 338 10.78 22.69 -18.42
N ILE A 339 10.20 22.62 -19.62
CA ILE A 339 8.74 22.67 -19.80
C ILE A 339 8.07 21.54 -19.04
N LYS A 340 8.56 20.31 -19.22
CA LYS A 340 8.04 19.13 -18.53
C LYS A 340 8.13 19.30 -17.01
N ARG A 341 9.26 19.75 -16.46
CA ARG A 341 9.41 20.00 -15.01
C ARG A 341 8.44 21.06 -14.49
N TYR A 342 8.26 22.16 -15.23
CA TYR A 342 7.32 23.21 -14.86
C TYR A 342 5.87 22.70 -14.84
N LEU A 343 5.43 22.05 -15.93
CA LEU A 343 4.07 21.51 -16.05
C LEU A 343 3.81 20.39 -15.03
N LEU A 344 4.80 19.54 -14.76
CA LEU A 344 4.74 18.56 -13.66
C LEU A 344 4.54 19.25 -12.31
N GLY A 345 5.19 20.39 -12.07
CA GLY A 345 4.97 21.19 -10.86
C GLY A 345 3.54 21.72 -10.75
N GLN A 346 2.96 22.22 -11.86
CA GLN A 346 1.58 22.69 -11.91
C GLN A 346 0.59 21.54 -11.65
N PHE A 347 0.74 20.43 -12.37
CA PHE A 347 -0.12 19.25 -12.20
C PHE A 347 -0.03 18.68 -10.78
N ARG A 348 1.19 18.62 -10.21
CA ARG A 348 1.37 18.16 -8.84
C ARG A 348 0.60 19.05 -7.86
N ARG A 349 0.61 20.38 -8.01
CA ARG A 349 -0.20 21.29 -7.17
C ARG A 349 -1.69 21.00 -7.29
N ILE A 350 -2.21 20.84 -8.52
CA ILE A 350 -3.61 20.49 -8.79
C ILE A 350 -3.97 19.20 -8.05
N TYR A 351 -3.12 18.18 -8.13
CA TYR A 351 -3.41 16.89 -7.52
C TYR A 351 -3.24 16.89 -5.99
N THR A 352 -2.13 17.43 -5.46
CA THR A 352 -1.82 17.32 -4.03
C THR A 352 -2.55 18.37 -3.20
N SER A 353 -2.46 19.65 -3.59
CA SER A 353 -3.03 20.74 -2.79
C SER A 353 -4.52 20.92 -3.07
N GLU A 354 -4.92 20.96 -4.34
CA GLU A 354 -6.32 21.29 -4.68
C GLU A 354 -7.24 20.06 -4.57
N PHE A 355 -6.78 18.90 -5.00
CA PHE A 355 -7.54 17.66 -4.87
C PHE A 355 -7.31 16.97 -3.52
N SER A 356 -6.11 16.46 -3.24
CA SER A 356 -5.86 15.58 -2.08
C SER A 356 -6.16 16.30 -0.75
N GLU A 357 -5.71 17.54 -0.59
CA GLU A 357 -5.99 18.34 0.61
C GLU A 357 -7.37 19.03 0.53
N ASN A 358 -7.53 20.03 -0.34
CA ASN A 358 -8.71 20.90 -0.32
C ASN A 358 -10.03 20.20 -0.68
N THR A 359 -9.95 19.06 -1.38
CA THR A 359 -11.15 18.31 -1.79
C THR A 359 -11.30 17.02 -0.98
N LEU A 360 -10.33 16.11 -1.02
CA LEU A 360 -10.47 14.78 -0.45
C LEU A 360 -10.40 14.81 1.09
N LEU A 361 -9.34 15.40 1.66
CA LEU A 361 -9.20 15.50 3.11
C LEU A 361 -10.34 16.33 3.71
N TYR A 362 -10.58 17.54 3.20
CA TYR A 362 -11.55 18.47 3.78
C TYR A 362 -12.95 17.86 3.80
N LYS A 363 -13.42 17.27 2.68
CA LYS A 363 -14.72 16.60 2.64
C LYS A 363 -14.81 15.40 3.58
N THR A 364 -13.71 14.64 3.72
CA THR A 364 -13.66 13.49 4.62
C THR A 364 -13.78 13.93 6.08
N LEU A 365 -13.01 14.94 6.48
CA LEU A 365 -13.02 15.47 7.84
C LEU A 365 -14.33 16.23 8.15
N ASP A 366 -14.90 16.96 7.20
CA ASP A 366 -16.18 17.64 7.40
C ASP A 366 -17.33 16.66 7.70
N ARG A 367 -17.31 15.51 7.04
CA ARG A 367 -18.28 14.44 7.26
C ARG A 367 -18.09 13.76 8.61
N ILE A 368 -16.85 13.52 9.02
CA ILE A 368 -16.52 12.97 10.34
C ILE A 368 -16.97 13.96 11.43
N PHE A 369 -16.51 15.21 11.34
CA PHE A 369 -16.75 16.27 12.30
C PHE A 369 -17.98 17.13 11.94
N HIS A 370 -19.10 16.48 11.60
CA HIS A 370 -20.32 17.17 11.17
C HIS A 370 -21.06 17.97 12.27
N ARG A 371 -20.70 17.79 13.55
CA ARG A 371 -21.46 18.37 14.68
C ARG A 371 -21.22 19.88 14.85
N ASN A 372 -22.29 20.63 15.09
CA ASN A 372 -22.28 22.11 15.15
C ASN A 372 -21.43 22.71 16.29
N PHE A 373 -21.16 21.98 17.36
CA PHE A 373 -20.35 22.47 18.49
C PHE A 373 -18.84 22.22 18.30
N THR A 374 -18.44 21.68 17.16
CA THR A 374 -17.03 21.47 16.80
C THR A 374 -16.55 22.64 15.97
N VAL A 375 -15.48 23.31 16.42
CA VAL A 375 -14.79 24.30 15.58
C VAL A 375 -14.01 23.56 14.51
N LYS A 376 -14.25 23.90 13.25
CA LYS A 376 -13.55 23.35 12.09
C LYS A 376 -12.98 24.48 11.27
N LEU A 377 -11.67 24.46 11.08
CA LEU A 377 -10.96 25.48 10.34
C LEU A 377 -10.06 24.78 9.32
N PRO A 378 -10.49 24.70 8.05
CA PRO A 378 -9.61 24.30 6.96
C PRO A 378 -8.44 25.28 6.84
N GLY A 379 -7.26 24.81 6.44
CA GLY A 379 -6.04 25.63 6.33
C GLY A 379 -6.25 26.86 5.46
N THR A 380 -6.89 26.69 4.30
CA THR A 380 -7.31 27.80 3.42
C THR A 380 -8.06 28.91 4.14
N VAL A 381 -8.96 28.58 5.08
CA VAL A 381 -9.71 29.57 5.87
C VAL A 381 -8.80 30.30 6.85
N ILE A 382 -7.88 29.59 7.50
CA ILE A 382 -6.91 30.17 8.44
C ILE A 382 -5.98 31.14 7.70
N ARG A 383 -5.43 30.70 6.56
CA ARG A 383 -4.54 31.51 5.73
C ARG A 383 -5.25 32.76 5.21
N ASP A 384 -6.37 32.60 4.52
CA ASP A 384 -6.97 33.68 3.75
C ASP A 384 -7.66 34.70 4.66
N LYS A 385 -8.32 34.26 5.75
CA LYS A 385 -9.04 35.18 6.65
C LYS A 385 -8.17 35.80 7.72
N LEU A 386 -7.08 35.13 8.12
CA LEU A 386 -6.27 35.55 9.27
C LEU A 386 -4.84 35.92 8.86
N ASN A 387 -4.48 35.76 7.58
CA ASN A 387 -3.15 36.05 7.04
C ASN A 387 -2.06 35.35 7.89
N TYR A 388 -2.32 34.08 8.23
CA TYR A 388 -1.41 33.21 8.97
C TYR A 388 -0.68 32.31 7.97
N ILE A 389 0.65 32.22 8.09
CA ILE A 389 1.50 31.42 7.20
C ILE A 389 1.97 30.20 7.97
N GLY A 390 1.83 29.01 7.38
CA GLY A 390 2.17 27.75 8.03
C GLY A 390 1.02 27.21 8.88
N GLU A 391 -0.21 27.50 8.46
CA GLU A 391 -1.45 26.94 8.96
C GLU A 391 -1.40 25.40 9.03
N PRO A 392 -2.15 24.75 9.93
CA PRO A 392 -2.43 23.34 9.75
C PRO A 392 -3.34 23.17 8.53
N ASP A 393 -3.19 22.08 7.78
CA ASP A 393 -4.07 21.80 6.63
C ASP A 393 -5.53 21.66 7.08
N PHE A 394 -5.76 21.10 8.26
CA PHE A 394 -7.08 21.14 8.89
C PHE A 394 -6.98 21.17 10.41
N TYR A 395 -7.75 22.06 11.03
CA TYR A 395 -7.86 22.18 12.47
C TYR A 395 -9.27 21.81 12.93
N VAL A 396 -9.35 20.97 13.96
CA VAL A 396 -10.61 20.62 14.62
C VAL A 396 -10.47 20.82 16.11
N ARG A 397 -11.41 21.56 16.72
CA ARG A 397 -11.57 21.57 18.17
C ARG A 397 -12.93 21.04 18.59
N ASN A 398 -12.90 19.99 19.40
CA ASN A 398 -14.04 19.48 20.13
C ASN A 398 -13.84 19.70 21.64
N ARG A 399 -14.49 20.72 22.20
CA ARG A 399 -14.29 21.16 23.60
C ARG A 399 -12.81 21.49 23.87
N ASN A 400 -12.10 20.65 24.62
CA ASN A 400 -10.67 20.81 24.95
C ASN A 400 -9.77 19.83 24.18
N ASN A 401 -10.32 19.03 23.27
CA ASN A 401 -9.54 18.21 22.36
C ASN A 401 -9.34 18.98 21.05
N ILE A 402 -8.07 19.22 20.69
CA ILE A 402 -7.67 19.80 19.42
C ILE A 402 -7.06 18.69 18.58
N PHE A 403 -7.53 18.50 17.36
CA PHE A 403 -6.90 17.64 16.36
C PHE A 403 -6.24 18.54 15.32
N LEU A 404 -4.95 18.34 15.11
CA LEU A 404 -4.14 19.04 14.11
C LEU A 404 -3.82 18.08 12.99
N PHE A 405 -4.43 18.31 11.83
CA PHE A 405 -4.18 17.49 10.65
C PHE A 405 -3.18 18.18 9.74
N GLU A 406 -2.16 17.43 9.34
CA GLU A 406 -1.19 17.76 8.30
C GLU A 406 -1.27 16.66 7.24
N ASN A 407 -1.51 17.02 5.99
CA ASN A 407 -1.70 16.11 4.88
C ASN A 407 -0.42 15.89 4.10
N LYS A 408 -0.12 14.65 3.75
CA LYS A 408 1.00 14.29 2.89
C LYS A 408 0.58 13.32 1.80
N ASP A 409 0.62 13.84 0.58
CA ASP A 409 0.49 13.07 -0.66
C ASP A 409 1.83 13.03 -1.38
N ASN A 410 2.76 12.26 -0.81
CA ASN A 410 4.11 12.08 -1.33
C ASN A 410 4.21 10.75 -2.08
N LEU A 411 5.03 10.73 -3.14
CA LEU A 411 5.38 9.52 -3.86
C LEU A 411 6.78 9.04 -3.44
N VAL A 412 6.92 7.73 -3.29
CA VAL A 412 8.23 7.06 -3.18
C VAL A 412 8.46 6.31 -4.49
N SER A 413 9.65 6.43 -5.06
CA SER A 413 9.97 5.74 -6.31
C SER A 413 10.00 4.23 -6.12
N GLY A 414 9.62 3.47 -7.14
CA GLY A 414 9.63 2.00 -7.11
C GLY A 414 11.01 1.44 -6.75
N VAL A 415 12.08 2.07 -7.26
CA VAL A 415 13.48 1.70 -6.95
C VAL A 415 13.77 1.75 -5.44
N ILE A 416 13.35 2.82 -4.76
CA ILE A 416 13.57 2.96 -3.31
C ILE A 416 12.71 1.97 -2.53
N LYS A 417 11.47 1.73 -2.98
CA LYS A 417 10.59 0.75 -2.32
C LYS A 417 11.14 -0.67 -2.40
N SER A 418 11.74 -1.04 -3.54
CA SER A 418 12.25 -2.39 -3.78
C SER A 418 13.75 -2.56 -3.44
N SER A 419 14.39 -1.57 -2.81
CA SER A 419 15.85 -1.61 -2.56
C SER A 419 16.24 -2.50 -1.39
N ASN A 420 15.32 -2.70 -0.42
CA ASN A 420 15.60 -3.28 0.90
C ASN A 420 16.82 -2.63 1.60
N ASN A 421 17.20 -1.41 1.23
CA ASN A 421 18.31 -0.68 1.84
C ASN A 421 17.73 0.41 2.76
N PHE A 422 17.88 0.23 4.08
CA PHE A 422 17.30 1.17 5.03
C PHE A 422 17.90 2.57 4.91
N SER A 423 19.19 2.72 4.58
CA SER A 423 19.82 4.04 4.45
C SER A 423 19.21 4.86 3.31
N ASP A 424 18.96 4.23 2.16
CA ASP A 424 18.33 4.90 1.01
C ASP A 424 16.87 5.27 1.31
N ILE A 425 16.17 4.38 1.99
CA ILE A 425 14.78 4.58 2.44
C ILE A 425 14.73 5.73 3.45
N GLU A 426 15.60 5.72 4.47
CA GLU A 426 15.69 6.76 5.49
C GLU A 426 15.95 8.13 4.88
N ASN A 427 16.92 8.27 3.99
CA ASN A 427 17.22 9.53 3.31
C ASN A 427 15.98 10.07 2.57
N THR A 428 15.25 9.17 1.89
CA THR A 428 14.01 9.52 1.21
C THR A 428 12.94 9.98 2.21
N LEU A 429 12.68 9.22 3.28
CA LEU A 429 11.68 9.58 4.28
C LEU A 429 12.00 10.88 5.01
N GLN A 430 13.27 11.14 5.32
CA GLN A 430 13.71 12.40 5.91
C GLN A 430 13.35 13.59 5.01
N SER A 431 13.64 13.49 3.70
CA SER A 431 13.29 14.54 2.75
C SER A 431 11.78 14.81 2.65
N LEU A 432 10.96 13.75 2.78
CA LEU A 432 9.52 13.83 2.60
C LEU A 432 8.75 14.34 3.82
N PHE A 433 9.24 14.05 5.04
CA PHE A 433 8.46 14.24 6.27
C PHE A 433 9.09 15.17 7.32
N PHE A 434 10.40 15.41 7.29
CA PHE A 434 11.09 16.10 8.39
C PHE A 434 11.36 17.59 8.11
N GLN A 435 11.18 18.00 6.85
CA GLN A 435 11.39 19.37 6.37
C GLN A 435 10.19 20.29 6.64
N ASP A 436 10.26 21.53 6.14
CA ASP A 436 9.34 22.65 6.42
C ASP A 436 7.86 22.30 6.31
N ALA A 437 7.49 21.46 5.34
CA ALA A 437 6.11 21.12 5.09
C ALA A 437 5.62 19.91 5.90
N GLY A 438 6.35 19.30 6.85
CA GLY A 438 5.92 18.05 7.52
C GLY A 438 5.83 18.15 9.04
N LEU A 439 6.66 17.38 9.75
CA LEU A 439 6.73 17.41 11.21
C LEU A 439 7.03 18.81 11.75
N LYS A 440 7.81 19.61 11.01
CA LYS A 440 8.11 21.00 11.41
C LYS A 440 6.84 21.86 11.46
N GLN A 441 5.94 21.72 10.49
CA GLN A 441 4.66 22.44 10.45
C GLN A 441 3.76 22.03 11.63
N ILE A 442 3.67 20.73 11.94
CA ILE A 442 2.94 20.24 13.12
C ILE A 442 3.50 20.84 14.41
N ILE A 443 4.82 20.82 14.60
CA ILE A 443 5.47 21.37 15.80
C ILE A 443 5.24 22.88 15.92
N ASN A 444 5.33 23.63 14.81
CA ASN A 444 5.07 25.07 14.80
C ASN A 444 3.61 25.38 15.19
N ASN A 445 2.66 24.59 14.69
CA ASN A 445 1.25 24.74 15.04
C ASN A 445 0.95 24.35 16.50
N ILE A 446 1.61 23.31 17.03
CA ILE A 446 1.56 22.99 18.46
C ILE A 446 2.08 24.18 19.28
N LYS A 447 3.25 24.73 18.92
CA LYS A 447 3.84 25.89 19.58
C LYS A 447 2.88 27.07 19.58
N ALA A 448 2.26 27.36 18.45
CA ALA A 448 1.29 28.44 18.29
C ALA A 448 0.03 28.30 19.17
N ILE A 449 -0.38 27.06 19.49
CA ILE A 449 -1.54 26.78 20.35
C ILE A 449 -1.17 26.90 21.83
N ILE A 450 0.00 26.39 22.21
CA ILE A 450 0.45 26.36 23.61
C ILE A 450 1.05 27.70 24.05
N ASP A 451 1.59 28.49 23.13
CA ASP A 451 2.21 29.78 23.39
C ASP A 451 1.58 30.92 22.56
N PRO A 452 0.68 31.70 23.17
CA PRO A 452 0.15 32.93 22.62
C PRO A 452 1.14 33.98 22.16
N ALA A 453 2.26 34.10 22.84
CA ALA A 453 3.28 35.08 22.45
C ALA A 453 3.94 34.66 21.13
N ALA A 454 4.01 33.35 20.86
CA ALA A 454 4.52 32.80 19.61
C ALA A 454 3.53 32.82 18.44
N ASN A 455 2.25 33.16 18.66
CA ASN A 455 1.27 33.34 17.59
C ASN A 455 0.30 34.50 17.89
N PRO A 456 0.59 35.73 17.44
CA PRO A 456 -0.19 36.93 17.77
C PRO A 456 -1.63 36.94 17.21
N LYS A 457 -2.06 35.91 16.46
CA LYS A 457 -3.33 35.91 15.72
C LYS A 457 -4.39 34.92 16.20
N HIS A 458 -4.08 34.03 17.14
CA HIS A 458 -5.00 33.02 17.72
C HIS A 458 -6.31 32.79 16.96
N PHE A 459 -6.26 31.96 15.92
CA PHE A 459 -7.45 31.64 15.14
C PHE A 459 -8.53 30.89 15.94
N ASP A 460 -8.20 30.45 17.15
CA ASP A 460 -9.11 29.87 18.12
C ASP A 460 -8.65 30.19 19.56
N THR A 461 -9.57 30.61 20.42
CA THR A 461 -9.32 30.98 21.83
C THR A 461 -10.28 30.30 22.81
N GLY A 462 -11.24 29.51 22.32
CA GLY A 462 -12.37 29.01 23.11
C GLY A 462 -12.09 27.77 23.96
N TYR A 463 -10.83 27.47 24.28
CA TYR A 463 -10.41 26.27 25.03
C TYR A 463 -9.78 26.58 26.38
N ASN A 464 -9.95 25.66 27.33
CA ASN A 464 -9.28 25.72 28.62
C ASN A 464 -7.88 25.11 28.50
N ARG A 465 -6.85 25.97 28.54
CA ARG A 465 -5.44 25.57 28.43
C ARG A 465 -4.99 24.51 29.44
N ARG A 466 -5.57 24.49 30.64
CA ARG A 466 -5.22 23.48 31.67
C ARG A 466 -5.82 22.10 31.40
N LYS A 467 -6.89 22.02 30.61
CA LYS A 467 -7.60 20.77 30.27
C LYS A 467 -7.38 20.36 28.82
N LEU A 468 -6.49 21.06 28.11
CA LEU A 468 -6.28 20.89 26.69
C LEU A 468 -5.67 19.52 26.41
N SER A 469 -6.02 18.90 25.30
CA SER A 469 -5.30 17.77 24.71
C SER A 469 -5.13 18.03 23.22
N ILE A 470 -3.89 18.04 22.75
CA ILE A 470 -3.56 18.28 21.35
C ILE A 470 -3.20 16.94 20.72
N PHE A 471 -3.93 16.54 19.69
CA PHE A 471 -3.76 15.31 18.93
C PHE A 471 -3.14 15.66 17.57
N PRO A 472 -1.81 15.61 17.44
CA PRO A 472 -1.12 15.78 16.16
C PRO A 472 -1.33 14.56 15.26
N ILE A 473 -1.84 14.80 14.07
CA ILE A 473 -2.20 13.77 13.09
C ILE A 473 -1.54 14.09 11.77
N LEU A 474 -0.70 13.17 11.29
CA LEU A 474 -0.18 13.19 9.94
C LEU A 474 -1.06 12.29 9.07
N VAL A 475 -1.77 12.88 8.11
CA VAL A 475 -2.60 12.14 7.17
C VAL A 475 -1.77 11.77 5.95
N THR A 476 -1.80 10.49 5.56
CA THR A 476 -1.10 10.00 4.36
C THR A 476 -2.11 9.55 3.31
N ALA A 477 -1.83 9.84 2.03
CA ALA A 477 -2.74 9.47 0.94
C ALA A 477 -2.48 8.04 0.38
N ARG A 478 -1.31 7.48 0.68
CA ARG A 478 -0.75 6.29 0.03
C ARG A 478 -0.54 5.16 1.03
N SER A 479 -0.89 3.93 0.63
CA SER A 479 -0.71 2.69 1.41
C SER A 479 0.75 2.43 1.78
N ASP A 480 1.69 2.96 0.98
CA ASP A 480 3.14 2.93 1.22
C ASP A 480 3.54 3.48 2.61
N PHE A 481 2.71 4.33 3.22
CA PHE A 481 2.93 4.92 4.54
C PHE A 481 2.00 4.34 5.63
N GLU A 482 1.27 3.29 5.31
CA GLU A 482 0.43 2.50 6.23
C GLU A 482 1.15 1.20 6.63
N ILE A 483 2.48 1.22 6.66
CA ILE A 483 3.31 0.05 6.93
C ILE A 483 3.76 -0.01 8.40
N PRO A 484 4.07 -1.20 8.93
CA PRO A 484 4.50 -1.32 10.31
C PRO A 484 5.84 -0.61 10.55
N GLY A 485 5.99 -0.02 11.73
CA GLY A 485 7.18 0.75 12.13
C GLY A 485 7.21 2.19 11.65
N PHE A 486 6.40 2.57 10.65
CA PHE A 486 6.42 3.93 10.09
C PHE A 486 6.02 5.01 11.11
N ASN A 487 4.97 4.78 11.90
CA ASN A 487 4.59 5.72 12.96
C ASN A 487 5.69 5.86 14.01
N ASN A 488 6.33 4.76 14.42
CA ASN A 488 7.40 4.78 15.42
C ASN A 488 8.62 5.53 14.93
N TYR A 489 8.97 5.36 13.65
CA TYR A 489 10.06 6.07 13.00
C TYR A 489 9.86 7.60 13.07
N LEU A 490 8.69 8.11 12.67
CA LEU A 490 8.37 9.54 12.76
C LEU A 490 8.23 10.04 14.21
N GLN A 491 7.69 9.19 15.10
CA GLN A 491 7.50 9.51 16.51
C GLN A 491 8.82 9.85 17.21
N LYS A 492 9.94 9.24 16.80
CA LYS A 492 11.28 9.55 17.33
C LYS A 492 11.64 11.02 17.16
N ASP A 493 11.53 11.52 15.93
CA ASP A 493 11.87 12.92 15.61
C ASP A 493 10.85 13.91 16.19
N PHE A 494 9.58 13.53 16.19
CA PHE A 494 8.53 14.31 16.83
C PHE A 494 8.80 14.52 18.33
N ASN A 495 9.18 13.46 19.06
CA ASN A 495 9.55 13.54 20.46
C ASN A 495 10.77 14.42 20.71
N ARG A 496 11.80 14.34 19.85
CA ARG A 496 12.99 15.21 19.92
C ARG A 496 12.59 16.68 19.84
N ARG A 497 11.75 17.06 18.87
CA ARG A 497 11.29 18.44 18.69
C ARG A 497 10.39 18.93 19.83
N LEU A 498 9.55 18.06 20.40
CA LEU A 498 8.79 18.40 21.60
C LEU A 498 9.68 18.63 22.82
N ALA A 499 10.76 17.83 22.96
CA ALA A 499 11.74 18.03 24.03
C ALA A 499 12.44 19.40 23.90
N GLU A 500 12.75 19.84 22.68
CA GLU A 500 13.29 21.18 22.41
C GLU A 500 12.32 22.29 22.84
N LEU A 501 11.02 22.16 22.56
CA LEU A 501 10.01 23.11 23.04
C LEU A 501 9.95 23.13 24.58
N LYS A 502 10.04 21.96 25.23
CA LYS A 502 10.05 21.85 26.70
C LYS A 502 11.27 22.51 27.33
N VAL A 503 12.46 22.32 26.74
CA VAL A 503 13.71 22.99 27.17
C VAL A 503 13.57 24.51 27.07
N ASN A 504 12.82 25.01 26.08
CA ASN A 504 12.51 26.42 25.91
C ASN A 504 11.37 26.94 26.83
N GLY A 505 10.97 26.16 27.85
CA GLY A 505 10.00 26.58 28.86
C GLY A 505 8.53 26.42 28.46
N LEU A 506 8.24 25.72 27.36
CA LEU A 506 6.86 25.48 26.93
C LEU A 506 6.27 24.21 27.55
N GLU A 507 5.01 24.30 27.98
CA GLU A 507 4.28 23.18 28.57
C GLU A 507 3.70 22.26 27.48
N VAL A 508 4.31 21.08 27.30
CA VAL A 508 3.96 20.11 26.26
C VAL A 508 3.33 18.82 26.80
N SER A 509 3.07 18.69 28.11
CA SER A 509 2.50 17.45 28.71
C SER A 509 1.14 17.05 28.14
N ASN A 510 0.40 18.01 27.61
CA ASN A 510 -0.92 17.83 27.02
C ASN A 510 -0.88 17.52 25.51
N VAL A 511 0.32 17.45 24.91
CA VAL A 511 0.50 17.04 23.52
C VAL A 511 0.54 15.51 23.48
N ARG A 512 -0.39 14.92 22.73
CA ARG A 512 -0.47 13.47 22.52
C ARG A 512 0.59 13.02 21.51
N PRO A 513 0.95 11.73 21.48
CA PRO A 513 1.86 11.21 20.47
C PRO A 513 1.36 11.48 19.03
N LEU A 514 2.31 11.59 18.10
CA LEU A 514 2.02 11.73 16.68
C LEU A 514 1.32 10.48 16.19
N THR A 515 0.19 10.66 15.52
CA THR A 515 -0.53 9.56 14.89
C THR A 515 -0.50 9.72 13.39
N VAL A 516 0.03 8.71 12.69
CA VAL A 516 -0.06 8.61 11.24
C VAL A 516 -1.35 7.87 10.88
N ILE A 517 -2.20 8.50 10.07
CA ILE A 517 -3.47 7.91 9.66
C ILE A 517 -3.57 8.00 8.14
N ASN A 518 -3.71 6.86 7.46
CA ASN A 518 -3.99 6.87 6.04
C ASN A 518 -5.42 7.40 5.78
N ILE A 519 -5.61 8.21 4.73
CA ILE A 519 -6.93 8.73 4.34
C ILE A 519 -7.97 7.62 4.13
N ASP A 520 -7.56 6.45 3.64
CA ASP A 520 -8.42 5.29 3.44
C ASP A 520 -8.95 4.75 4.78
N THR A 521 -8.19 4.87 5.86
CA THR A 521 -8.67 4.55 7.21
C THR A 521 -9.78 5.52 7.63
N LEU A 522 -9.60 6.82 7.41
CA LEU A 522 -10.64 7.82 7.72
C LEU A 522 -11.90 7.62 6.86
N ILE A 523 -11.76 7.23 5.60
CA ILE A 523 -12.88 6.91 4.70
C ILE A 523 -13.59 5.62 5.13
N THR A 524 -12.84 4.59 5.55
CA THR A 524 -13.39 3.29 5.95
C THR A 524 -14.20 3.35 7.24
N PHE A 525 -13.72 4.15 8.20
CA PHE A 525 -14.34 4.35 9.51
C PHE A 525 -15.11 5.66 9.63
N ASP A 526 -15.45 6.29 8.50
CA ASP A 526 -16.10 7.61 8.47
C ASP A 526 -17.36 7.68 9.35
N SER A 527 -18.14 6.60 9.38
CA SER A 527 -19.43 6.52 10.04
C SER A 527 -19.26 6.30 11.53
N GLU A 528 -18.37 5.39 11.94
CA GLU A 528 -18.01 5.15 13.33
C GLU A 528 -17.41 6.42 13.98
N LEU A 529 -16.51 7.10 13.25
CA LEU A 529 -15.89 8.35 13.71
C LEU A 529 -16.90 9.51 13.78
N ARG A 530 -17.93 9.49 12.93
CA ARG A 530 -19.00 10.48 12.91
C ARG A 530 -19.94 10.34 14.10
N ASP A 531 -20.29 9.11 14.45
CA ASP A 531 -21.33 8.81 15.44
C ASP A 531 -20.88 9.12 16.88
N ASP A 532 -19.57 9.11 17.17
CA ASP A 532 -19.00 9.59 18.43
C ASP A 532 -17.75 10.46 18.24
N THR A 533 -17.90 11.75 18.51
CA THR A 533 -16.82 12.75 18.40
C THR A 533 -15.66 12.55 19.39
N ALA A 534 -15.81 11.71 20.41
CA ALA A 534 -14.71 11.33 21.31
C ALA A 534 -14.01 10.04 20.84
N TYR A 535 -14.61 9.29 19.92
CA TYR A 535 -14.12 7.98 19.48
C TYR A 535 -12.71 8.04 18.93
N LEU A 536 -12.41 9.02 18.06
CA LEU A 536 -11.06 9.18 17.50
C LEU A 536 -10.02 9.43 18.59
N ALA A 537 -10.30 10.34 19.53
CA ALA A 537 -9.38 10.62 20.64
C ALA A 537 -9.14 9.38 21.51
N ASN A 538 -10.20 8.63 21.80
CA ASN A 538 -10.11 7.39 22.58
C ASN A 538 -9.26 6.34 21.84
N ARG A 539 -9.50 6.13 20.54
CA ARG A 539 -8.73 5.18 19.73
C ARG A 539 -7.26 5.55 19.63
N ILE A 540 -6.94 6.83 19.43
CA ILE A 540 -5.56 7.32 19.42
C ILE A 540 -4.89 7.04 20.77
N ASN A 541 -5.55 7.38 21.88
CA ASN A 541 -5.00 7.15 23.21
C ASN A 541 -4.79 5.67 23.51
N SER A 542 -5.73 4.81 23.13
CA SER A 542 -5.63 3.36 23.32
C SER A 542 -4.52 2.73 22.47
N TYR A 543 -4.42 3.12 21.19
CA TYR A 543 -3.33 2.71 20.30
C TYR A 543 -1.96 3.03 20.90
N HIS A 544 -1.71 4.30 21.24
CA HIS A 544 -0.42 4.70 21.82
C HIS A 544 -0.20 4.14 23.22
N GLY A 545 -1.26 3.85 23.97
CA GLY A 545 -1.18 3.14 25.24
C GLY A 545 -0.61 1.73 25.08
N GLN A 546 -1.07 0.99 24.06
CA GLN A 546 -0.55 -0.33 23.71
C GLN A 546 0.90 -0.27 23.26
N VAL A 547 1.23 0.61 22.29
CA VAL A 547 2.60 0.78 21.78
C VAL A 547 3.57 1.12 22.91
N ASN A 548 3.20 2.04 23.80
CA ASN A 548 4.06 2.45 24.92
C ASN A 548 4.22 1.37 25.99
N ASN A 549 3.19 0.54 26.24
CA ASN A 549 3.30 -0.57 27.17
C ASN A 549 4.36 -1.58 26.70
N ILE A 550 4.31 -1.93 25.42
CA ILE A 550 5.25 -2.87 24.81
C ILE A 550 6.66 -2.27 24.75
N ARG A 551 6.80 -0.99 24.39
CA ARG A 551 8.10 -0.31 24.42
C ARG A 551 8.77 -0.40 25.80
N LYS A 552 8.01 -0.23 26.89
CA LYS A 552 8.56 -0.37 28.25
C LYS A 552 9.04 -1.78 28.54
N GLN A 553 8.36 -2.81 28.03
CA GLN A 553 8.82 -4.19 28.15
C GLN A 553 10.16 -4.39 27.42
N PHE A 554 10.33 -3.80 26.24
CA PHE A 554 11.63 -3.77 25.54
C PHE A 554 12.72 -3.08 26.36
N ASP A 555 12.44 -1.90 26.91
CA ASP A 555 13.41 -1.13 27.70
C ASP A 555 13.83 -1.88 28.99
N LEU A 556 12.95 -2.72 29.53
CA LEU A 556 13.22 -3.57 30.71
C LEU A 556 13.88 -4.91 30.37
N GLY A 557 14.04 -5.26 29.08
CA GLY A 557 14.58 -6.54 28.64
C GLY A 557 13.68 -7.75 28.94
N ILE A 558 12.39 -7.54 29.24
CA ILE A 558 11.42 -8.59 29.60
C ILE A 558 10.70 -9.08 28.34
N TYR A 559 11.42 -9.23 27.24
CA TYR A 559 10.83 -9.55 25.95
C TYR A 559 10.95 -11.05 25.66
N GLU A 560 9.81 -11.75 25.60
CA GLU A 560 9.80 -13.21 25.44
C GLU A 560 9.18 -13.66 24.09
N HIS A 561 8.38 -12.84 23.38
CA HIS A 561 7.55 -13.33 22.25
C HIS A 561 7.44 -12.42 21.02
N THR A 562 7.47 -13.01 19.82
CA THR A 562 7.34 -12.36 18.50
C THR A 562 6.06 -11.55 18.31
N ASP A 563 4.94 -11.99 18.90
CA ASP A 563 3.63 -11.33 18.77
C ASP A 563 3.61 -9.91 19.37
N GLU A 564 4.36 -9.68 20.46
CA GLU A 564 4.44 -8.35 21.09
C GLU A 564 5.12 -7.31 20.17
N LEU A 565 6.05 -7.75 19.32
CA LEU A 565 6.73 -6.89 18.33
C LEU A 565 5.75 -6.39 17.25
N SER A 566 4.82 -7.26 16.85
CA SER A 566 3.82 -6.95 15.84
C SER A 566 2.94 -5.80 16.32
N PHE A 567 2.54 -5.82 17.59
CA PHE A 567 1.76 -4.74 18.21
C PHE A 567 2.55 -3.45 18.43
N TYR A 568 3.86 -3.53 18.72
CA TYR A 568 4.70 -2.33 18.83
C TYR A 568 4.79 -1.59 17.49
N THR A 569 4.95 -2.33 16.40
CA THR A 569 5.13 -1.76 15.06
C THR A 569 3.81 -1.57 14.30
N GLU A 570 2.69 -2.03 14.83
CA GLU A 570 1.38 -2.02 14.17
C GLU A 570 0.99 -0.61 13.68
N PRO A 571 0.59 -0.44 12.41
CA PRO A 571 0.04 0.84 11.94
C PRO A 571 -1.35 1.08 12.54
N PHE A 572 -1.71 2.36 12.75
CA PHE A 572 -2.99 2.74 13.36
C PHE A 572 -4.23 2.14 12.65
N SER A 573 -4.13 1.95 11.34
CA SER A 573 -5.20 1.35 10.53
C SER A 573 -5.46 -0.12 10.86
N ALA A 574 -4.41 -0.92 11.08
CA ALA A 574 -4.50 -2.32 11.49
C ALA A 574 -5.10 -2.41 12.90
N TYR A 575 -4.64 -1.55 13.81
CA TYR A 575 -5.20 -1.40 15.14
C TYR A 575 -6.72 -1.11 15.10
N MET A 576 -7.15 -0.18 14.23
CA MET A 576 -8.56 0.17 14.06
C MET A 576 -9.38 -1.02 13.54
N LYS A 577 -8.87 -1.75 12.55
CA LYS A 577 -9.54 -2.94 11.99
C LYS A 577 -9.71 -4.03 13.03
N PHE A 578 -8.65 -4.37 13.76
CA PHE A 578 -8.68 -5.43 14.76
C PHE A 578 -9.64 -5.13 15.92
N ASN A 579 -9.65 -3.90 16.42
CA ASN A 579 -10.49 -3.51 17.56
C ASN A 579 -11.94 -3.18 17.16
N ALA A 580 -12.18 -2.74 15.91
CA ALA A 580 -13.55 -2.61 15.39
C ALA A 580 -14.25 -3.97 15.30
N VAL A 581 -13.56 -5.02 14.84
CA VAL A 581 -14.13 -6.38 14.74
C VAL A 581 -14.56 -6.93 16.12
N LYS A 582 -13.87 -6.56 17.19
CA LYS A 582 -14.20 -7.01 18.57
C LYS A 582 -15.42 -6.32 19.17
N GLU A 583 -15.75 -5.10 18.74
CA GLU A 583 -16.82 -4.29 19.33
C GLU A 583 -18.11 -4.24 18.49
N VAL A 584 -18.03 -4.63 17.21
CA VAL A 584 -19.15 -4.58 16.28
C VAL A 584 -19.97 -5.86 16.38
N SER A 585 -21.18 -5.77 16.97
CA SER A 585 -22.16 -6.87 16.90
C SER A 585 -22.40 -7.26 15.43
N SER A 586 -22.55 -8.55 15.16
CA SER A 586 -22.82 -9.11 13.82
C SER A 586 -23.95 -8.40 13.03
N ARG A 587 -24.84 -7.66 13.70
CA ARG A 587 -25.88 -6.81 13.07
C ARG A 587 -25.36 -5.56 12.35
N GLN A 588 -24.24 -4.97 12.77
CA GLN A 588 -23.67 -3.75 12.15
C GLN A 588 -22.84 -4.07 10.90
N LEU A 589 -22.14 -5.21 10.88
CA LEU A 589 -21.52 -5.76 9.66
C LEU A 589 -22.56 -6.06 8.58
N VAL A 590 -23.74 -6.56 8.97
CA VAL A 590 -24.89 -6.76 8.06
C VAL A 590 -25.45 -5.43 7.55
N LYS A 591 -25.48 -4.36 8.37
CA LYS A 591 -25.83 -3.00 7.90
C LYS A 591 -24.81 -2.42 6.94
N LYS A 592 -23.50 -2.62 7.16
CA LYS A 592 -22.44 -2.26 6.20
C LYS A 592 -22.60 -3.03 4.89
N LYS A 593 -22.91 -4.33 4.95
CA LYS A 593 -23.22 -5.18 3.79
C LYS A 593 -24.48 -4.72 3.04
N ASN A 594 -25.53 -4.30 3.74
CA ASN A 594 -26.75 -3.81 3.10
C ASN A 594 -26.54 -2.41 2.50
N SER A 595 -25.83 -1.50 3.18
CA SER A 595 -25.40 -0.21 2.63
C SER A 595 -24.49 -0.37 1.41
N PHE A 596 -23.62 -1.37 1.42
CA PHE A 596 -22.78 -1.75 0.28
C PHE A 596 -23.62 -2.23 -0.90
N MET A 597 -24.56 -3.16 -0.67
CA MET A 597 -25.50 -3.62 -1.71
C MET A 597 -26.45 -2.51 -2.18
N ASP A 598 -26.82 -1.57 -1.31
CA ASP A 598 -27.69 -0.45 -1.65
C ASP A 598 -26.93 0.62 -2.45
N LEU A 599 -25.67 0.91 -2.13
CA LEU A 599 -24.79 1.74 -2.97
C LEU A 599 -24.62 1.10 -4.35
N PHE A 600 -24.44 -0.22 -4.41
CA PHE A 600 -24.38 -0.99 -5.66
C PHE A 600 -25.71 -1.03 -6.42
N LYS A 601 -26.86 -1.01 -5.75
CA LYS A 601 -28.20 -0.96 -6.37
C LYS A 601 -28.62 0.45 -6.81
N THR A 602 -28.00 1.48 -6.26
CA THR A 602 -28.30 2.90 -6.58
C THR A 602 -27.41 3.40 -7.73
N LEU A 603 -26.26 2.75 -7.98
CA LEU A 603 -25.44 2.90 -9.19
C LEU A 603 -26.16 2.27 -10.39
#